data_AF-A0A0Q1A6G4-F1
#
_entry.id   AF-A0A0Q1A6G4-F1
#
_cell.length_a   1.000
_cell.length_b   1.000
_cell.length_c   1.000
_cell.angle_alpha   90.00
_cell.angle_beta   90.00
_cell.angle_gamma   90.00
#
_symmetry.space_group_name_H-M   'P 1'
#
loop_
_entity.id
_entity.type
_entity.pdbx_description
1 polymer ?
#
loop_
_entity_poly.entity_id
_entity_poly.type
_entity_poly.pdbx_seq_one_letter_code
_entity_poly.pdbx_strand_id
1 'polypeptide(L)'
;MRINNIRRQFFLVGSIFAGLIVAFLFVSLFEIYWYMAAPYWLTALIDILLGMFILIAIGMIFSEDSRINGTLFAIALIYIAYYFVAQDRIVPEALYFGFFAGALLIVSSVLRNRFDLLAVTAKGLLTLSFLIIVLYLVYGFTLTGSSVSSAEGISELSAQNIFFYGVGIFITGVFYFMLLYSIVGVKASDIFIFGPRESGKTYFFLGLYSHITKKYSGRYKEVILSGDQEDVINLKLANLDANIEEKKVVSRTFNYHMGMYELIGKKFGILPVTWTIVDYAGEYYDQLNEANYLASLHHLSTEFGVPFRELKKRIGTIEFLQEINHNYADKLTDIDITRSLIITTVYSRLQRAGKVIFLIDGEKIVKTREGTGKLTREFGEYVKTLIDLEGGRMFRLFGGNKKYALTVTKTDIVTRMHPEIRDFIRSKGATKLSEIQDRSRDAEQLEEKIFTILDRILVFKNLVNIMNDLSFTFVAVSVDATTEPLSGEEGNEDEVSPRQLAPWRFGEIFKFGF
;
A
#
# COMPACT_ATOMS: atom_id res chain seq x y z
N MET A 1 8.28 13.35 2.02
CA MET A 1 8.67 12.99 3.41
C MET A 1 8.05 11.65 3.84
N ARG A 2 8.82 10.66 4.32
CA ARG A 2 8.23 9.45 4.95
C ARG A 2 7.83 9.80 6.39
N ILE A 3 6.56 9.65 6.74
CA ILE A 3 6.09 9.79 8.12
C ILE A 3 6.44 8.47 8.81
N ASN A 4 7.70 8.33 9.25
CA ASN A 4 8.21 7.09 9.81
C ASN A 4 8.16 7.11 11.35
N ASN A 5 7.60 6.04 11.90
CA ASN A 5 7.39 5.85 13.34
C ASN A 5 8.67 5.30 14.02
N ILE A 6 9.14 5.96 15.07
CA ILE A 6 10.20 5.49 15.98
C ILE A 6 9.87 4.08 16.52
N ARG A 7 8.58 3.77 16.78
CA ARG A 7 8.14 2.43 17.20
C ARG A 7 8.37 1.37 16.12
N ARG A 8 8.13 1.66 14.85
CA ARG A 8 8.38 0.69 13.75
C ARG A 8 9.87 0.42 13.61
N GLN A 9 10.71 1.45 13.78
CA GLN A 9 12.17 1.28 13.84
C GLN A 9 12.58 0.45 15.05
N PHE A 10 11.98 0.68 16.22
CA PHE A 10 12.23 -0.12 17.42
C PHE A 10 11.82 -1.58 17.25
N PHE A 11 10.65 -1.87 16.65
CA PHE A 11 10.23 -3.23 16.32
C PHE A 11 11.13 -3.89 15.27
N LEU A 12 11.61 -3.13 14.28
CA LEU A 12 12.59 -3.61 13.29
C LEU A 12 13.93 -3.96 13.95
N VAL A 13 14.43 -3.12 14.86
CA VAL A 13 15.66 -3.41 15.60
C VAL A 13 15.45 -4.59 16.54
N GLY A 14 14.33 -4.65 17.25
CA GLY A 14 13.96 -5.78 18.10
C GLY A 14 13.81 -7.09 17.33
N SER A 15 13.29 -7.05 16.09
CA SER A 15 13.18 -8.25 15.25
C SER A 15 14.53 -8.75 14.73
N ILE A 16 15.53 -7.87 14.57
CA ILE A 16 16.93 -8.26 14.27
C ILE A 16 17.50 -9.11 15.41
N PHE A 17 17.46 -8.57 16.63
CA PHE A 17 17.98 -9.26 17.81
C PHE A 17 17.22 -10.56 18.07
N ALA A 18 15.89 -10.52 17.97
CA ALA A 18 15.06 -11.71 18.07
C ALA A 18 15.41 -12.75 16.99
N GLY A 19 15.58 -12.36 15.73
CA GLY A 19 15.91 -13.26 14.63
C GLY A 19 17.26 -13.97 14.79
N LEU A 20 18.27 -13.25 15.31
CA LEU A 20 19.58 -13.84 15.63
C LEU A 20 19.50 -14.81 16.82
N ILE A 21 18.77 -14.44 17.87
CA ILE A 21 18.52 -15.31 19.02
C ILE A 21 17.75 -16.56 18.59
N VAL A 22 16.77 -16.42 17.68
CA VAL A 22 16.05 -17.55 17.08
C VAL A 22 16.97 -18.44 16.28
N ALA A 23 17.79 -17.89 15.38
CA ALA A 23 18.70 -18.70 14.59
C ALA A 23 19.67 -19.48 15.50
N PHE A 24 20.16 -18.84 16.56
CA PHE A 24 21.00 -19.48 17.57
C PHE A 24 20.25 -20.58 18.33
N LEU A 25 19.09 -20.27 18.92
CA LEU A 25 18.28 -21.25 19.66
C LEU A 25 17.80 -22.39 18.77
N PHE A 26 17.44 -22.09 17.53
CA PHE A 26 17.05 -23.08 16.54
C PHE A 26 18.22 -24.03 16.31
N VAL A 27 19.42 -23.54 15.98
CA VAL A 27 20.63 -24.39 15.82
C VAL A 27 20.88 -25.22 17.09
N SER A 28 20.81 -24.63 18.28
CA SER A 28 21.01 -25.34 19.56
C SER A 28 19.96 -26.41 19.84
N LEU A 29 18.69 -26.16 19.51
CA LEU A 29 17.59 -27.13 19.65
C LEU A 29 17.62 -28.18 18.54
N PHE A 30 18.13 -27.85 17.35
CA PHE A 30 18.15 -28.73 16.19
C PHE A 30 19.23 -29.80 16.25
N GLU A 31 20.29 -29.62 17.04
CA GLU A 31 21.20 -30.73 17.33
C GLU A 31 20.44 -31.92 17.94
N ILE A 32 19.46 -31.65 18.82
CA ILE A 32 18.59 -32.66 19.43
C ILE A 32 17.65 -33.31 18.39
N TYR A 33 17.25 -32.56 17.36
CA TYR A 33 16.42 -33.05 16.25
C TYR A 33 17.10 -34.16 15.44
N TRP A 34 18.43 -34.10 15.27
CA TRP A 34 19.18 -35.12 14.52
C TRP A 34 19.64 -36.31 15.38
N TYR A 35 19.72 -36.14 16.70
CA TYR A 35 20.03 -37.26 17.60
C TYR A 35 18.89 -38.28 17.71
N MET A 36 17.64 -37.90 17.43
CA MET A 36 16.53 -38.84 17.22
C MET A 36 16.38 -39.04 15.72
N ALA A 37 16.84 -40.17 15.16
CA ALA A 37 16.86 -40.46 13.73
C ALA A 37 15.52 -40.16 13.02
N ALA A 38 15.36 -38.93 12.49
CA ALA A 38 14.15 -38.50 11.83
C ALA A 38 13.96 -39.31 10.52
N PRO A 39 12.71 -39.65 10.16
CA PRO A 39 12.44 -40.31 8.89
C PRO A 39 12.93 -39.47 7.70
N TYR A 40 13.52 -40.12 6.69
CA TYR A 40 14.08 -39.45 5.50
C TYR A 40 13.11 -38.45 4.84
N TRP A 41 11.81 -38.79 4.77
CA TRP A 41 10.80 -37.91 4.17
C TRP A 41 10.60 -36.60 4.94
N LEU A 42 10.79 -36.61 6.26
CA LEU A 42 10.64 -35.42 7.11
C LEU A 42 11.86 -34.50 6.95
N THR A 43 13.06 -35.10 6.92
CA THR A 43 14.31 -34.37 6.62
C THR A 43 14.25 -33.71 5.24
N ALA A 44 13.85 -34.46 4.21
CA ALA A 44 13.70 -33.92 2.87
C ALA A 44 12.66 -32.78 2.82
N LEU A 45 11.54 -32.90 3.54
CA LEU A 45 10.54 -31.82 3.62
C LEU A 45 11.12 -30.54 4.24
N ILE A 46 11.89 -30.66 5.32
CA ILE A 46 12.52 -29.50 5.98
C ILE A 46 13.54 -28.83 5.05
N ASP A 47 14.33 -29.61 4.33
CA ASP A 47 15.32 -29.08 3.38
C ASP A 47 14.65 -28.37 2.19
N ILE A 48 13.52 -28.90 1.68
CA ILE A 48 12.69 -28.21 0.68
C ILE A 48 12.19 -26.88 1.22
N LEU A 49 11.65 -26.86 2.45
CA LEU A 49 11.16 -25.65 3.09
C LEU A 49 12.27 -24.62 3.27
N LEU A 50 13.45 -25.05 3.75
CA LEU A 50 14.63 -24.20 3.95
C LEU A 50 15.09 -23.55 2.65
N GLY A 51 15.25 -24.34 1.58
CA GLY A 51 15.64 -23.83 0.26
C GLY A 51 14.64 -22.81 -0.29
N MET A 52 13.35 -23.13 -0.19
CA MET A 52 12.28 -22.23 -0.64
C MET A 52 12.24 -20.93 0.17
N PHE A 53 12.45 -21.01 1.49
CA PHE A 53 12.48 -19.85 2.38
C PHE A 53 13.64 -18.90 2.10
N ILE A 54 14.84 -19.42 1.86
CA ILE A 54 16.02 -18.60 1.51
C ILE A 54 15.74 -17.79 0.25
N LEU A 55 15.20 -18.43 -0.78
CA LEU A 55 14.88 -17.71 -2.01
C LEU A 55 13.74 -16.72 -1.85
N ILE A 56 12.65 -17.08 -1.14
CA ILE A 56 11.58 -16.12 -0.86
C ILE A 56 12.14 -14.90 -0.08
N ALA A 57 13.05 -15.12 0.88
CA ALA A 57 13.72 -14.04 1.60
C ALA A 57 14.55 -13.14 0.67
N ILE A 58 15.29 -13.72 -0.28
CA ILE A 58 15.99 -12.98 -1.35
C ILE A 58 14.99 -12.21 -2.23
N GLY A 59 13.88 -12.84 -2.61
CA GLY A 59 12.80 -12.22 -3.37
C GLY A 59 12.20 -10.98 -2.67
N MET A 60 12.07 -11.05 -1.34
CA MET A 60 11.60 -9.93 -0.51
C MET A 60 12.56 -8.73 -0.50
N ILE A 61 13.84 -8.89 -0.86
CA ILE A 61 14.83 -7.79 -0.97
C ILE A 61 14.44 -6.80 -2.09
N PHE A 62 13.80 -7.31 -3.15
CA PHE A 62 13.40 -6.49 -4.30
C PHE A 62 12.22 -5.55 -4.00
N SER A 63 11.45 -5.81 -2.95
CA SER A 63 10.36 -4.94 -2.49
C SER A 63 10.88 -3.98 -1.42
N GLU A 64 10.63 -2.67 -1.57
CA GLU A 64 11.20 -1.64 -0.67
C GLU A 64 10.77 -1.81 0.79
N ASP A 65 9.56 -2.31 1.06
CA ASP A 65 9.04 -2.41 2.44
C ASP A 65 9.49 -3.68 3.15
N SER A 66 9.70 -4.73 2.38
CA SER A 66 10.19 -6.01 2.87
C SER A 66 11.70 -6.12 2.77
N ARG A 67 12.41 -5.14 2.21
CA ARG A 67 13.85 -5.23 1.95
C ARG A 67 14.66 -5.55 3.20
N ILE A 68 14.41 -4.81 4.28
CA ILE A 68 15.13 -4.98 5.54
C ILE A 68 14.85 -6.36 6.12
N ASN A 69 13.57 -6.73 6.22
CA ASN A 69 13.15 -8.02 6.79
C ASN A 69 13.63 -9.20 5.92
N GLY A 70 13.51 -9.10 4.60
CA GLY A 70 14.02 -10.07 3.63
C GLY A 70 15.53 -10.27 3.74
N THR A 71 16.29 -9.19 3.92
CA THR A 71 17.75 -9.28 4.13
C THR A 71 18.07 -10.02 5.44
N LEU A 72 17.37 -9.70 6.52
CA LEU A 72 17.58 -10.35 7.82
C LEU A 72 17.21 -11.83 7.80
N PHE A 73 16.06 -12.17 7.21
CA PHE A 73 15.64 -13.55 7.02
C PHE A 73 16.64 -14.32 6.16
N ALA A 74 17.12 -13.72 5.07
CA ALA A 74 18.13 -14.34 4.22
C ALA A 74 19.40 -14.64 5.01
N ILE A 75 19.93 -13.68 5.79
CA ILE A 75 21.13 -13.89 6.62
C ILE A 75 20.91 -15.02 7.62
N ALA A 76 19.80 -15.00 8.38
CA ALA A 76 19.51 -16.02 9.39
C ALA A 76 19.37 -17.42 8.77
N LEU A 77 18.63 -17.54 7.66
CA LEU A 77 18.39 -18.81 7.00
C LEU A 77 19.62 -19.35 6.25
N ILE A 78 20.43 -18.47 5.66
CA ILE A 78 21.71 -18.85 5.05
C ILE A 78 22.67 -19.38 6.12
N TYR A 79 22.71 -18.74 7.30
CA TYR A 79 23.51 -19.23 8.42
C TYR A 79 23.07 -20.62 8.89
N ILE A 80 21.75 -20.83 9.05
CA ILE A 80 21.18 -22.14 9.40
C ILE A 80 21.54 -23.19 8.34
N ALA A 81 21.37 -22.87 7.05
CA ALA A 81 21.74 -23.77 5.96
C ALA A 81 23.25 -24.10 5.97
N TYR A 82 24.11 -23.10 6.12
CA TYR A 82 25.57 -23.30 6.18
C TYR A 82 25.96 -24.24 7.33
N TYR A 83 25.40 -24.04 8.51
CA TYR A 83 25.68 -24.89 9.67
C TYR A 83 25.30 -26.36 9.40
N PHE A 84 24.15 -26.63 8.77
CA PHE A 84 23.76 -28.00 8.44
C PHE A 84 24.55 -28.62 7.28
N VAL A 85 24.93 -27.83 6.26
CA VAL A 85 25.83 -28.30 5.19
C VAL A 85 27.17 -28.73 5.79
N ALA A 86 27.74 -27.93 6.70
CA ALA A 86 29.04 -28.22 7.32
C ALA A 86 29.05 -29.50 8.18
N GLN A 87 27.87 -30.00 8.54
CA GLN A 87 27.69 -31.21 9.35
C GLN A 87 27.25 -32.42 8.52
N ASP A 88 27.17 -32.31 7.18
CA ASP A 88 26.62 -33.31 6.27
C ASP A 88 25.18 -33.75 6.63
N ARG A 89 24.37 -32.81 7.14
CA ARG A 89 23.00 -33.03 7.62
C ARG A 89 21.92 -32.48 6.67
N ILE A 90 22.22 -32.35 5.39
CA ILE A 90 21.27 -31.87 4.37
C ILE A 90 21.13 -32.91 3.27
N VAL A 91 19.91 -33.12 2.78
CA VAL A 91 19.61 -33.81 1.53
C VAL A 91 19.73 -32.82 0.36
N PRO A 92 20.79 -32.86 -0.46
CA PRO A 92 21.04 -31.82 -1.45
C PRO A 92 19.93 -31.69 -2.50
N GLU A 93 19.38 -32.82 -2.95
CA GLU A 93 18.30 -32.88 -3.95
C GLU A 93 17.04 -32.14 -3.47
N ALA A 94 16.69 -32.33 -2.19
CA ALA A 94 15.56 -31.69 -1.56
C ALA A 94 15.76 -30.16 -1.44
N LEU A 95 16.96 -29.74 -1.04
CA LEU A 95 17.32 -28.32 -0.97
C LEU A 95 17.26 -27.65 -2.35
N TYR A 96 17.81 -28.29 -3.39
CA TYR A 96 17.75 -27.76 -4.77
C TYR A 96 16.33 -27.67 -5.31
N PHE A 97 15.47 -28.65 -4.99
CA PHE A 97 14.06 -28.58 -5.34
C PHE A 97 13.36 -27.40 -4.65
N GLY A 98 13.65 -27.17 -3.37
CA GLY A 98 13.21 -25.98 -2.64
C GLY A 98 13.63 -24.67 -3.31
N PHE A 99 14.89 -24.58 -3.74
CA PHE A 99 15.37 -23.43 -4.53
C PHE A 99 14.63 -23.30 -5.86
N PHE A 100 14.41 -24.38 -6.60
CA PHE A 100 13.69 -24.27 -7.87
C PHE A 100 12.24 -23.75 -7.68
N ALA A 101 11.52 -24.28 -6.69
CA ALA A 101 10.17 -23.82 -6.35
C ALA A 101 10.15 -22.35 -5.90
N GLY A 102 11.10 -21.95 -5.07
CA GLY A 102 11.27 -20.55 -4.65
C GLY A 102 11.54 -19.61 -5.82
N ALA A 103 12.40 -20.00 -6.77
CA ALA A 103 12.73 -19.19 -7.94
C ALA A 103 11.49 -18.96 -8.84
N LEU A 104 10.68 -20.01 -9.08
CA LEU A 104 9.44 -19.89 -9.84
C LEU A 104 8.46 -18.90 -9.20
N LEU A 105 8.34 -18.94 -7.86
CA LEU A 105 7.50 -18.00 -7.12
C LEU A 105 8.00 -16.56 -7.26
N ILE A 106 9.31 -16.32 -7.15
CA ILE A 106 9.89 -14.98 -7.34
C ILE A 106 9.61 -14.48 -8.75
N VAL A 107 9.88 -15.28 -9.78
CA VAL A 107 9.65 -14.88 -11.18
C VAL A 107 8.18 -14.55 -11.41
N SER A 108 7.26 -15.39 -10.91
CA SER A 108 5.81 -15.15 -11.00
C SER A 108 5.40 -13.85 -10.29
N SER A 109 5.89 -13.63 -9.06
CA SER A 109 5.61 -12.42 -8.27
C SER A 109 6.20 -11.16 -8.89
N VAL A 110 7.38 -11.22 -9.48
CA VAL A 110 8.02 -10.11 -10.20
C VAL A 110 7.20 -9.78 -11.45
N LEU A 111 6.94 -10.75 -12.33
CA LEU A 111 6.22 -10.51 -13.59
C LEU A 111 4.80 -9.98 -13.37
N ARG A 112 4.12 -10.42 -12.31
CA ARG A 112 2.78 -9.95 -11.95
C ARG A 112 2.77 -8.73 -11.05
N ASN A 113 3.93 -8.27 -10.59
CA ASN A 113 4.08 -7.27 -9.53
C ASN A 113 3.16 -7.62 -8.34
N ARG A 114 3.27 -8.85 -7.80
CA ARG A 114 2.47 -9.38 -6.68
C ARG A 114 3.39 -9.85 -5.56
N PHE A 115 4.08 -8.90 -4.93
CA PHE A 115 4.95 -9.16 -3.78
C PHE A 115 4.16 -9.56 -2.51
N ASP A 116 2.86 -9.26 -2.45
CA ASP A 116 1.95 -9.81 -1.45
C ASP A 116 1.91 -11.34 -1.49
N LEU A 117 2.01 -11.94 -2.67
CA LEU A 117 2.04 -13.39 -2.82
C LEU A 117 3.26 -13.98 -2.10
N LEU A 118 4.45 -13.37 -2.25
CA LEU A 118 5.65 -13.82 -1.54
C LEU A 118 5.49 -13.75 -0.02
N ALA A 119 4.89 -12.67 0.48
CA ALA A 119 4.65 -12.51 1.92
C ALA A 119 3.62 -13.51 2.45
N VAL A 120 2.52 -13.76 1.71
CA VAL A 120 1.52 -14.76 2.07
C VAL A 120 2.13 -16.16 2.06
N THR A 121 2.91 -16.50 1.04
CA THR A 121 3.62 -17.77 0.99
C THR A 121 4.63 -17.90 2.12
N ALA A 122 5.44 -16.87 2.39
CA ALA A 122 6.38 -16.86 3.52
C ALA A 122 5.66 -17.10 4.86
N LYS A 123 4.52 -16.44 5.09
CA LYS A 123 3.69 -16.67 6.29
C LYS A 123 3.18 -18.10 6.35
N GLY A 124 2.65 -18.63 5.25
CA GLY A 124 2.16 -20.01 5.18
C GLY A 124 3.26 -21.03 5.49
N LEU A 125 4.46 -20.84 4.92
CA LEU A 125 5.61 -21.69 5.20
C LEU A 125 6.10 -21.55 6.65
N LEU A 126 5.96 -20.37 7.23
CA LEU A 126 6.40 -20.10 8.60
C LEU A 126 5.46 -20.77 9.59
N THR A 127 4.15 -20.72 9.31
CA THR A 127 3.13 -21.50 10.04
C THR A 127 3.37 -23.00 9.91
N LEU A 128 3.69 -23.50 8.72
CA LEU A 128 3.99 -24.92 8.53
C LEU A 128 5.24 -25.35 9.30
N SER A 129 6.32 -24.56 9.22
CA SER A 129 7.57 -24.84 9.95
C SER A 129 7.37 -24.78 11.45
N PHE A 130 6.62 -23.79 11.95
CA PHE A 130 6.23 -23.68 13.35
C PHE A 130 5.47 -24.92 13.82
N LEU A 131 4.49 -25.38 13.05
CA LEU A 131 3.69 -26.55 13.38
C LEU A 131 4.54 -27.83 13.43
N ILE A 132 5.50 -27.99 12.51
CA ILE A 132 6.47 -29.10 12.54
C ILE A 132 7.32 -29.05 13.82
N ILE A 133 7.88 -27.88 14.16
CA ILE A 133 8.71 -27.71 15.36
C ILE A 133 7.90 -28.01 16.64
N VAL A 134 6.68 -27.48 16.76
CA VAL A 134 5.82 -27.70 17.93
C VAL A 134 5.41 -29.16 18.06
N LEU A 135 4.96 -29.80 16.97
CA LEU A 135 4.62 -31.22 16.99
C LEU A 135 5.81 -32.08 17.41
N TYR A 136 7.01 -31.71 16.95
CA TYR A 136 8.24 -32.41 17.32
C TYR A 136 8.60 -32.22 18.80
N LEU A 137 8.53 -30.99 19.32
CA LEU A 137 8.76 -30.71 20.74
C LEU A 137 7.74 -31.45 21.63
N VAL A 138 6.48 -31.54 21.21
CA VAL A 138 5.44 -32.31 21.89
C VAL A 138 5.74 -33.81 21.81
N TYR A 139 6.19 -34.32 20.66
CA TYR A 139 6.57 -35.73 20.50
C TYR A 139 7.76 -36.10 21.41
N GLY A 140 8.83 -35.30 21.39
CA GLY A 140 9.99 -35.47 22.28
C GLY A 140 9.59 -35.41 23.76
N PHE A 141 8.68 -34.51 24.12
CA PHE A 141 8.09 -34.44 25.46
C PHE A 141 7.37 -35.75 25.83
N THR A 142 6.53 -36.31 24.94
CA THR A 142 5.80 -37.56 25.21
C THR A 142 6.71 -38.78 25.36
N LEU A 143 7.75 -38.89 24.53
CA LEU A 143 8.74 -39.97 24.62
C LEU A 143 9.49 -39.93 25.97
N THR A 144 9.97 -38.75 26.35
CA THR A 144 10.72 -38.55 27.60
C THR A 144 9.84 -38.78 28.83
N GLY A 145 8.54 -38.45 28.75
CA GLY A 145 7.55 -38.74 29.80
C GLY A 145 7.18 -40.22 29.92
N SER A 146 7.33 -41.00 28.84
CA SER A 146 7.02 -42.44 28.82
C SER A 146 8.19 -43.34 29.26
N SER A 147 9.43 -42.84 29.26
CA SER A 147 10.63 -43.57 29.71
C SER A 147 10.86 -43.56 31.24
N VAL A 148 9.90 -43.07 32.03
CA VAL A 148 10.02 -42.87 33.50
C VAL A 148 9.62 -44.14 34.29
N SER A 149 10.15 -45.30 33.90
CA SER A 149 9.92 -46.58 34.61
C SER A 149 11.19 -47.19 35.20
N SER A 150 12.16 -46.37 35.63
CA SER A 150 13.30 -46.83 36.42
C SER A 150 13.67 -45.77 37.46
N ALA A 151 13.07 -45.94 38.64
CA ALA A 151 13.31 -45.14 39.84
C ALA A 151 14.78 -45.26 40.27
N GLU A 152 15.47 -44.11 40.32
CA GLU A 152 16.46 -43.72 41.36
C GLU A 152 17.32 -42.48 40.99
N GLY A 153 17.07 -41.82 39.84
CA GLY A 153 17.71 -40.52 39.49
C GLY A 153 16.74 -39.40 39.09
N ILE A 154 15.45 -39.52 39.43
CA ILE A 154 14.36 -38.98 38.60
C ILE A 154 14.00 -37.50 38.82
N SER A 155 14.28 -36.84 39.96
CA SER A 155 13.69 -35.50 40.19
C SER A 155 14.41 -34.34 39.48
N GLU A 156 15.73 -34.39 39.29
CA GLU A 156 16.46 -33.27 38.68
C GLU A 156 16.50 -33.33 37.15
N LEU A 157 16.61 -34.53 36.55
CA LEU A 157 16.61 -34.72 35.09
C LEU A 157 15.20 -34.59 34.47
N SER A 158 14.14 -35.04 35.15
CA SER A 158 12.77 -34.92 34.62
C SER A 158 12.24 -33.48 34.68
N ALA A 159 12.58 -32.73 35.74
CA ALA A 159 12.22 -31.32 35.88
C ALA A 159 12.95 -30.43 34.86
N GLN A 160 14.24 -30.69 34.58
CA GLN A 160 14.98 -30.02 33.52
C GLN A 160 14.38 -30.31 32.13
N ASN A 161 13.96 -31.54 31.85
CA ASN A 161 13.39 -31.92 30.55
C ASN A 161 12.02 -31.29 30.31
N ILE A 162 11.10 -31.33 31.28
CA ILE A 162 9.76 -30.72 31.15
C ILE A 162 9.86 -29.20 30.99
N PHE A 163 10.71 -28.55 31.80
CA PHE A 163 10.95 -27.12 31.70
C PHE A 163 11.57 -26.75 30.35
N PHE A 164 12.54 -27.52 29.84
CA PHE A 164 13.17 -27.30 28.56
C PHE A 164 12.19 -27.35 27.38
N TYR A 165 11.36 -28.41 27.29
CA TYR A 165 10.36 -28.51 26.21
C TYR A 165 9.24 -27.49 26.34
N GLY A 166 8.75 -27.22 27.57
CA GLY A 166 7.72 -26.22 27.82
C GLY A 166 8.17 -24.80 27.50
N VAL A 167 9.38 -24.43 27.94
CA VAL A 167 10.03 -23.15 27.59
C VAL A 167 10.32 -23.09 26.10
N GLY A 168 10.78 -24.18 25.48
CA GLY A 168 11.00 -24.27 24.04
C GLY A 168 9.73 -23.97 23.22
N ILE A 169 8.58 -24.56 23.59
CA ILE A 169 7.29 -24.28 22.93
C ILE A 169 6.87 -22.82 23.15
N PHE A 170 6.98 -22.29 24.37
CA PHE A 170 6.62 -20.91 24.67
C PHE A 170 7.47 -19.92 23.87
N ILE A 171 8.79 -20.10 23.89
CA ILE A 171 9.75 -19.29 23.14
C ILE A 171 9.46 -19.36 21.63
N THR A 172 9.27 -20.56 21.09
CA THR A 172 8.94 -20.76 19.67
C THR A 172 7.62 -20.07 19.31
N GLY A 173 6.62 -20.10 20.20
CA GLY A 173 5.35 -19.40 20.02
C GLY A 173 5.50 -17.88 19.97
N VAL A 174 6.21 -17.29 20.94
CA VAL A 174 6.52 -15.85 20.95
C VAL A 174 7.23 -15.45 19.66
N PHE A 175 8.20 -16.24 19.22
CA PHE A 175 8.93 -15.98 17.99
C PHE A 175 8.07 -16.11 16.74
N TYR A 176 7.22 -17.13 16.65
CA TYR A 176 6.26 -17.28 15.56
C TYR A 176 5.42 -16.00 15.40
N PHE A 177 4.88 -15.47 16.50
CA PHE A 177 4.13 -14.22 16.47
C PHE A 177 4.98 -13.01 16.07
N MET A 178 6.21 -12.89 16.59
CA MET A 178 7.12 -11.79 16.20
C MET A 178 7.49 -11.83 14.72
N LEU A 179 7.80 -13.00 14.17
CA LEU A 179 8.18 -13.16 12.76
C LEU A 179 6.98 -12.94 11.85
N LEU A 180 5.80 -13.43 12.23
CA LEU A 180 4.57 -13.24 11.47
C LEU A 180 4.18 -11.75 11.41
N TYR A 181 4.44 -11.00 12.47
CA TYR A 181 4.28 -9.54 12.51
C TYR A 181 5.31 -8.81 11.63
N SER A 182 6.53 -9.33 11.53
CA SER A 182 7.61 -8.73 10.73
C SER A 182 7.39 -8.90 9.21
N ILE A 183 6.78 -10.00 8.77
CA ILE A 183 6.53 -10.24 7.33
C ILE A 183 5.36 -9.35 6.86
N VAL A 184 5.70 -8.25 6.18
CA VAL A 184 4.74 -7.33 5.57
C VAL A 184 4.78 -7.49 4.05
N GLY A 185 3.64 -7.82 3.45
CA GLY A 185 3.45 -7.82 2.00
C GLY A 185 2.49 -6.71 1.62
N VAL A 186 2.95 -5.80 0.76
CA VAL A 186 2.06 -4.79 0.19
C VAL A 186 1.44 -5.38 -1.08
N LYS A 187 0.10 -5.37 -1.17
CA LYS A 187 -0.58 -5.73 -2.43
C LYS A 187 -0.06 -4.78 -3.51
N ALA A 188 0.47 -5.35 -4.59
CA ALA A 188 0.97 -4.53 -5.68
C ALA A 188 0.02 -4.63 -6.89
N SER A 189 -0.40 -3.45 -7.33
CA SER A 189 -0.23 -2.91 -8.70
C SER A 189 -1.20 -1.75 -8.92
N ASP A 190 -2.32 -1.72 -8.18
CA ASP A 190 -3.39 -0.73 -8.30
C ASP A 190 -3.25 0.35 -7.24
N ILE A 191 -2.93 1.56 -7.71
CA ILE A 191 -2.91 2.76 -6.88
C ILE A 191 -4.22 3.49 -7.11
N PHE A 192 -4.95 3.74 -6.03
CA PHE A 192 -6.20 4.48 -6.06
C PHE A 192 -6.01 5.89 -5.53
N ILE A 193 -6.49 6.87 -6.29
CA ILE A 193 -6.45 8.28 -5.88
C ILE A 193 -7.82 8.67 -5.33
N PHE A 194 -7.82 9.14 -4.09
CA PHE A 194 -9.01 9.49 -3.34
C PHE A 194 -8.96 10.94 -2.90
N GLY A 195 -10.00 11.72 -3.19
CA GLY A 195 -9.99 13.14 -2.87
C GLY A 195 -11.38 13.77 -2.88
N PRO A 196 -11.64 14.74 -2.00
CA PRO A 196 -12.89 15.49 -1.93
C PRO A 196 -13.07 16.38 -3.17
N ARG A 197 -14.19 17.09 -3.23
CA ARG A 197 -14.43 18.13 -4.25
C ARG A 197 -13.32 19.19 -4.19
N GLU A 198 -12.96 19.73 -5.36
CA GLU A 198 -11.91 20.77 -5.54
C GLU A 198 -10.46 20.35 -5.20
N SER A 199 -10.23 19.11 -4.75
CA SER A 199 -8.86 18.59 -4.49
C SER A 199 -7.95 18.48 -5.73
N GLY A 200 -8.45 18.79 -6.92
CA GLY A 200 -7.67 18.79 -8.15
C GLY A 200 -7.45 17.40 -8.75
N LYS A 201 -8.33 16.42 -8.51
CA LYS A 201 -8.24 15.04 -9.03
C LYS A 201 -7.93 14.99 -10.53
N THR A 202 -8.70 15.70 -11.34
CA THR A 202 -8.58 15.73 -12.80
C THR A 202 -7.23 16.30 -13.24
N TYR A 203 -6.80 17.43 -12.67
CA TYR A 203 -5.49 18.01 -12.98
C TYR A 203 -4.32 17.14 -12.49
N PHE A 204 -4.46 16.52 -11.31
CA PHE A 204 -3.47 15.58 -10.79
C PHE A 204 -3.33 14.36 -11.71
N PHE A 205 -4.44 13.85 -12.23
CA PHE A 205 -4.45 12.81 -13.25
C PHE A 205 -3.71 13.24 -14.52
N LEU A 206 -3.99 14.43 -15.06
CA LEU A 206 -3.33 14.92 -16.28
C LEU A 206 -1.82 15.13 -16.06
N GLY A 207 -1.43 15.62 -14.88
CA GLY A 207 -0.01 15.69 -14.47
C GLY A 207 0.67 14.31 -14.43
N LEU A 208 -0.01 13.31 -13.86
CA LEU A 208 0.46 11.91 -13.85
C LEU A 208 0.56 11.33 -15.26
N TYR A 209 -0.48 11.51 -16.08
CA TYR A 209 -0.52 11.05 -17.46
C TYR A 209 0.65 11.61 -18.26
N SER A 210 0.83 12.93 -18.25
CA SER A 210 1.94 13.62 -18.91
C SER A 210 3.30 13.11 -18.43
N HIS A 211 3.45 12.83 -17.13
CA HIS A 211 4.69 12.27 -16.59
C HIS A 211 4.95 10.82 -17.06
N ILE A 212 3.92 9.98 -17.03
CA ILE A 212 4.02 8.55 -17.34
C ILE A 212 4.24 8.30 -18.83
N THR A 213 3.49 8.98 -19.70
CA THR A 213 3.63 8.84 -21.16
C THR A 213 4.99 9.33 -21.63
N LYS A 214 5.41 10.52 -21.18
CA LYS A 214 6.69 11.12 -21.60
C LYS A 214 7.92 10.36 -21.09
N LYS A 215 7.89 9.83 -19.85
CA LYS A 215 9.08 9.21 -19.24
C LYS A 215 9.12 7.68 -19.28
N TYR A 216 7.97 7.00 -19.43
CA TYR A 216 7.89 5.54 -19.27
C TYR A 216 7.15 4.83 -20.40
N SER A 217 6.88 5.51 -21.52
CA SER A 217 6.13 4.96 -22.68
C SER A 217 4.83 4.27 -22.25
N GLY A 218 4.15 4.86 -21.28
CA GLY A 218 2.94 4.29 -20.71
C GLY A 218 1.76 4.28 -21.68
N ARG A 219 0.79 3.42 -21.40
CA ARG A 219 -0.50 3.35 -22.11
C ARG A 219 -1.61 3.74 -21.14
N TYR A 220 -2.78 4.06 -21.68
CA TYR A 220 -3.96 4.30 -20.86
C TYR A 220 -5.15 3.48 -21.35
N LYS A 221 -6.07 3.20 -20.43
CA LYS A 221 -7.45 2.80 -20.71
C LYS A 221 -8.36 3.81 -20.02
N GLU A 222 -9.51 4.10 -20.63
CA GLU A 222 -10.51 4.97 -20.05
C GLU A 222 -11.92 4.39 -20.25
N VAL A 223 -12.81 4.71 -19.31
CA VAL A 223 -14.24 4.45 -19.38
C VAL A 223 -14.95 5.62 -18.73
N ILE A 224 -15.96 6.17 -19.40
CA ILE A 224 -16.74 7.29 -18.87
C ILE A 224 -18.19 6.84 -18.78
N LEU A 225 -18.75 6.93 -17.59
CA LEU A 225 -20.17 6.70 -17.32
C LEU A 225 -20.86 8.06 -17.30
N SER A 226 -21.76 8.29 -18.25
CA SER A 226 -22.70 9.40 -18.26
C SER A 226 -23.95 9.00 -19.07
N GLY A 227 -25.10 9.56 -18.70
CA GLY A 227 -26.32 9.47 -19.50
C GLY A 227 -26.31 10.39 -20.73
N ASP A 228 -25.36 11.33 -20.82
CA ASP A 228 -25.21 12.27 -21.95
C ASP A 228 -23.91 11.99 -22.74
N GLN A 229 -24.03 11.91 -24.07
CA GLN A 229 -22.90 11.70 -24.97
C GLN A 229 -21.94 12.90 -25.02
N GLU A 230 -22.43 14.13 -24.83
CA GLU A 230 -21.58 15.31 -24.82
C GLU A 230 -20.63 15.28 -23.62
N ASP A 231 -21.13 14.87 -22.45
CA ASP A 231 -20.32 14.67 -21.26
C ASP A 231 -19.30 13.53 -21.42
N VAL A 232 -19.69 12.44 -22.09
CA VAL A 232 -18.76 11.37 -22.46
C VAL A 232 -17.62 11.91 -23.32
N ILE A 233 -17.90 12.78 -24.29
CA ILE A 233 -16.87 13.37 -25.14
C ILE A 233 -15.99 14.30 -24.31
N ASN A 234 -16.58 15.21 -23.53
CA ASN A 234 -15.86 16.23 -22.77
C ASN A 234 -14.89 15.64 -21.73
N LEU A 235 -15.23 14.49 -21.13
CA LEU A 235 -14.42 13.83 -20.13
C LEU A 235 -13.32 12.91 -20.71
N LYS A 236 -13.25 12.69 -22.03
CA LYS A 236 -12.17 11.89 -22.63
C LYS A 236 -10.82 12.52 -22.38
N LEU A 237 -9.82 11.70 -22.04
CA LEU A 237 -8.47 12.16 -21.77
C LEU A 237 -7.91 13.06 -22.89
N ALA A 238 -8.15 12.69 -24.15
CA ALA A 238 -7.72 13.48 -25.30
C ALA A 238 -8.30 14.90 -25.30
N ASN A 239 -9.57 15.06 -24.92
CA ASN A 239 -10.23 16.36 -24.87
C ASN A 239 -9.84 17.15 -23.61
N LEU A 240 -9.65 16.48 -22.48
CA LEU A 240 -9.12 17.11 -21.26
C LEU A 240 -7.71 17.66 -21.50
N ASP A 241 -6.84 16.92 -22.19
CA ASP A 241 -5.48 17.33 -22.54
C ASP A 241 -5.50 18.49 -23.56
N ALA A 242 -6.31 18.38 -24.63
CA ALA A 242 -6.48 19.43 -25.62
C ALA A 242 -6.97 20.75 -25.01
N ASN A 243 -7.93 20.69 -24.07
CA ASN A 243 -8.41 21.87 -23.36
C ASN A 243 -7.28 22.58 -22.60
N ILE A 244 -6.34 21.86 -22.00
CA ILE A 244 -5.19 22.49 -21.34
C ILE A 244 -4.22 23.10 -22.35
N GLU A 245 -3.93 22.43 -23.46
CA GLU A 245 -3.09 23.00 -24.53
C GLU A 245 -3.70 24.29 -25.11
N GLU A 246 -5.03 24.33 -25.22
CA GLU A 246 -5.79 25.50 -25.66
C GLU A 246 -6.02 26.54 -24.54
N LYS A 247 -5.46 26.33 -23.34
CA LYS A 247 -5.60 27.21 -22.15
C LYS A 247 -7.05 27.42 -21.71
N LYS A 248 -7.92 26.44 -21.96
CA LYS A 248 -9.31 26.41 -21.52
C LYS A 248 -9.42 25.72 -20.15
N VAL A 249 -10.46 26.08 -19.41
CA VAL A 249 -10.78 25.40 -18.14
C VAL A 249 -11.30 24.01 -18.47
N VAL A 250 -10.75 23.01 -17.78
CA VAL A 250 -11.14 21.61 -17.95
C VAL A 250 -12.55 21.39 -17.38
N SER A 251 -13.40 20.66 -18.12
CA SER A 251 -14.76 20.33 -17.69
C SER A 251 -14.77 19.62 -16.35
N ARG A 252 -15.63 20.08 -15.44
CA ARG A 252 -15.76 19.50 -14.10
C ARG A 252 -16.60 18.22 -14.15
N THR A 253 -16.23 17.24 -13.33
CA THR A 253 -17.06 16.05 -13.08
C THR A 253 -18.29 16.44 -12.25
N PHE A 254 -19.46 16.44 -12.88
CA PHE A 254 -20.73 16.70 -12.22
C PHE A 254 -21.24 15.48 -11.45
N ASN A 255 -22.27 15.70 -10.64
CA ASN A 255 -22.77 14.77 -9.63
C ASN A 255 -23.19 13.40 -10.16
N TYR A 256 -23.36 13.23 -11.47
CA TYR A 256 -23.80 11.96 -12.05
C TYR A 256 -22.82 11.40 -13.07
N HIS A 257 -21.58 11.90 -13.12
CA HIS A 257 -20.57 11.41 -14.04
C HIS A 257 -19.46 10.69 -13.30
N MET A 258 -18.92 9.65 -13.94
CA MET A 258 -17.70 8.99 -13.49
C MET A 258 -16.79 8.76 -14.68
N GLY A 259 -15.57 9.30 -14.59
CA GLY A 259 -14.46 8.88 -15.42
C GLY A 259 -13.61 7.87 -14.67
N MET A 260 -13.32 6.73 -15.27
CA MET A 260 -12.37 5.77 -14.76
C MET A 260 -11.20 5.64 -15.74
N TYR A 261 -10.00 5.94 -15.25
CA TYR A 261 -8.77 5.94 -16.05
C TYR A 261 -7.76 4.97 -15.43
N GLU A 262 -7.17 4.11 -16.25
CA GLU A 262 -6.05 3.25 -15.87
C GLU A 262 -4.81 3.64 -16.67
N LEU A 263 -3.79 4.17 -16.01
CA LEU A 263 -2.48 4.43 -16.60
C LEU A 263 -1.55 3.25 -16.33
N ILE A 264 -1.04 2.64 -17.39
CA ILE A 264 -0.19 1.45 -17.33
C ILE A 264 1.22 1.85 -17.72
N GLY A 265 2.15 1.77 -16.76
CA GLY A 265 3.58 1.99 -16.96
C GLY A 265 4.41 0.73 -16.68
N LYS A 266 5.73 0.82 -16.91
CA LYS A 266 6.68 -0.25 -16.57
C LYS A 266 7.83 0.26 -15.70
N LYS A 267 8.07 -0.35 -14.54
CA LYS A 267 9.31 -0.18 -13.73
C LYS A 267 10.43 -0.97 -14.39
N PHE A 268 11.60 -0.35 -14.55
CA PHE A 268 12.79 -0.96 -15.17
C PHE A 268 12.52 -1.64 -16.53
N GLY A 269 11.48 -1.22 -17.25
CA GLY A 269 11.07 -1.81 -18.54
C GLY A 269 10.32 -3.15 -18.47
N ILE A 270 10.15 -3.76 -17.28
CA ILE A 270 9.64 -5.15 -17.16
C ILE A 270 8.42 -5.24 -16.22
N LEU A 271 8.46 -4.56 -15.08
CA LEU A 271 7.45 -4.69 -14.02
C LEU A 271 6.24 -3.77 -14.29
N PRO A 272 5.02 -4.30 -14.48
CA PRO A 272 3.85 -3.46 -14.75
C PRO A 272 3.41 -2.69 -13.49
N VAL A 273 3.03 -1.42 -13.68
CA VAL A 273 2.40 -0.58 -12.64
C VAL A 273 1.14 0.06 -13.22
N THR A 274 0.03 -0.08 -12.49
CA THR A 274 -1.29 0.40 -12.92
C THR A 274 -1.78 1.48 -11.96
N TRP A 275 -1.97 2.68 -12.47
CA TRP A 275 -2.56 3.78 -11.72
C TRP A 275 -4.03 3.85 -12.08
N THR A 276 -4.91 3.57 -11.11
CA THR A 276 -6.35 3.61 -11.31
C THR A 276 -6.90 4.87 -10.67
N ILE A 277 -7.52 5.69 -11.51
CA ILE A 277 -8.02 6.99 -11.11
C ILE A 277 -9.49 7.01 -11.43
N VAL A 278 -10.29 7.22 -10.39
CA VAL A 278 -11.72 7.39 -10.55
C VAL A 278 -12.00 8.86 -10.29
N ASP A 279 -12.33 9.56 -11.36
CA ASP A 279 -12.83 10.93 -11.31
C ASP A 279 -14.33 10.86 -11.13
N TYR A 280 -14.77 11.19 -9.91
CA TYR A 280 -16.18 11.20 -9.51
C TYR A 280 -16.47 12.50 -8.75
N ALA A 281 -17.73 12.88 -8.73
CA ALA A 281 -18.17 14.02 -7.95
C ALA A 281 -17.86 13.81 -6.46
N GLY A 282 -17.12 14.76 -5.88
CA GLY A 282 -16.73 14.70 -4.47
C GLY A 282 -17.90 14.77 -3.48
N GLU A 283 -19.14 14.90 -3.95
CA GLU A 283 -20.35 14.91 -3.12
C GLU A 283 -20.72 13.53 -2.57
N TYR A 284 -20.23 12.44 -3.18
CA TYR A 284 -20.43 11.09 -2.63
C TYR A 284 -19.38 10.69 -1.60
N TYR A 285 -18.41 11.58 -1.35
CA TYR A 285 -17.26 11.32 -0.51
C TYR A 285 -17.63 10.94 0.94
N ASP A 286 -18.64 11.58 1.52
CA ASP A 286 -19.17 11.31 2.87
C ASP A 286 -20.08 10.05 2.93
N GLN A 287 -20.56 9.59 1.78
CA GLN A 287 -21.43 8.42 1.64
C GLN A 287 -20.67 7.11 1.45
N LEU A 288 -19.34 7.13 1.35
CA LEU A 288 -18.51 5.96 1.13
C LEU A 288 -18.30 5.16 2.42
N ASN A 289 -19.27 4.31 2.76
CA ASN A 289 -19.20 3.38 3.88
C ASN A 289 -19.74 2.00 3.48
N GLU A 290 -19.46 0.98 4.30
CA GLU A 290 -19.84 -0.40 4.00
C GLU A 290 -21.35 -0.59 3.84
N ALA A 291 -22.16 0.08 4.66
CA ALA A 291 -23.62 -0.04 4.61
C ALA A 291 -24.18 0.48 3.27
N ASN A 292 -23.77 1.67 2.86
CA ASN A 292 -24.16 2.27 1.59
C ASN A 292 -23.63 1.46 0.40
N TYR A 293 -22.43 0.91 0.51
CA TYR A 293 -21.86 0.00 -0.49
C TYR A 293 -22.73 -1.23 -0.69
N LEU A 294 -23.09 -1.93 0.39
CA LEU A 294 -23.92 -3.15 0.30
C LEU A 294 -25.33 -2.85 -0.21
N ALA A 295 -25.95 -1.76 0.25
CA ALA A 295 -27.26 -1.34 -0.22
C ALA A 295 -27.26 -1.01 -1.72
N SER A 296 -26.28 -0.24 -2.17
CA SER A 296 -26.10 0.10 -3.59
C SER A 296 -25.84 -1.15 -4.44
N LEU A 297 -25.05 -2.11 -3.93
CA LEU A 297 -24.75 -3.35 -4.65
C LEU A 297 -25.97 -4.26 -4.77
N HIS A 298 -26.84 -4.30 -3.75
CA HIS A 298 -28.14 -4.97 -3.84
C HIS A 298 -29.06 -4.33 -4.87
N HIS A 299 -29.13 -3.00 -4.90
CA HIS A 299 -29.93 -2.28 -5.89
C HIS A 299 -29.45 -2.58 -7.32
N LEU A 300 -28.15 -2.47 -7.59
CA LEU A 300 -27.56 -2.79 -8.90
C LEU A 300 -27.71 -4.27 -9.29
N SER A 301 -27.64 -5.19 -8.34
CA SER A 301 -27.84 -6.63 -8.59
C SER A 301 -29.26 -6.91 -9.12
N THR A 302 -30.26 -6.23 -8.55
CA THR A 302 -31.64 -6.30 -9.03
C THR A 302 -31.78 -5.65 -10.41
N GLU A 303 -31.23 -4.44 -10.59
CA GLU A 303 -31.38 -3.68 -11.83
C GLU A 303 -30.72 -4.36 -13.04
N PHE A 304 -29.51 -4.91 -12.88
CA PHE A 304 -28.82 -5.58 -13.97
C PHE A 304 -29.16 -7.07 -14.09
N GLY A 305 -29.91 -7.63 -13.14
CA GLY A 305 -30.20 -9.07 -13.09
C GLY A 305 -28.96 -9.94 -12.85
N VAL A 306 -27.86 -9.36 -12.36
CA VAL A 306 -26.60 -10.06 -12.10
C VAL A 306 -26.58 -10.55 -10.65
N PRO A 307 -26.26 -11.83 -10.38
CA PRO A 307 -26.19 -12.32 -9.01
C PRO A 307 -25.24 -11.51 -8.12
N PHE A 308 -25.69 -11.15 -6.92
CA PHE A 308 -24.95 -10.31 -5.97
C PHE A 308 -23.47 -10.70 -5.79
N ARG A 309 -23.18 -12.01 -5.66
CA ARG A 309 -21.81 -12.51 -5.47
C ARG A 309 -20.93 -12.30 -6.70
N GLU A 310 -21.50 -12.38 -7.89
CA GLU A 310 -20.78 -12.16 -9.14
C GLU A 310 -20.54 -10.66 -9.33
N LEU A 311 -21.58 -9.84 -9.11
CA LEU A 311 -21.48 -8.39 -9.17
C LEU A 311 -20.40 -7.88 -8.19
N LYS A 312 -20.39 -8.36 -6.95
CA LYS A 312 -19.35 -8.02 -5.95
C LYS A 312 -17.92 -8.31 -6.41
N LYS A 313 -17.71 -9.30 -7.29
CA LYS A 313 -16.38 -9.63 -7.86
C LYS A 313 -16.03 -8.74 -9.05
N ARG A 314 -17.00 -8.37 -9.88
CA ARG A 314 -16.76 -7.61 -11.14
C ARG A 314 -16.82 -6.09 -10.95
N ILE A 315 -17.61 -5.62 -10.00
CA ILE A 315 -17.85 -4.18 -9.76
C ILE A 315 -16.57 -3.40 -9.53
N GLY A 316 -16.48 -2.24 -10.18
CA GLY A 316 -15.33 -1.35 -10.18
C GLY A 316 -14.19 -1.76 -11.13
N THR A 317 -14.31 -2.81 -11.94
CA THR A 317 -13.33 -3.09 -13.02
C THR A 317 -13.63 -2.27 -14.27
N ILE A 318 -12.61 -1.87 -15.02
CA ILE A 318 -12.82 -1.15 -16.29
C ILE A 318 -13.67 -2.00 -17.24
N GLU A 319 -13.41 -3.31 -17.29
CA GLU A 319 -14.13 -4.26 -18.14
C GLU A 319 -15.63 -4.32 -17.80
N PHE A 320 -15.97 -4.31 -16.51
CA PHE A 320 -17.37 -4.26 -16.07
C PHE A 320 -18.03 -2.91 -16.42
N LEU A 321 -17.33 -1.79 -16.24
CA LEU A 321 -17.89 -0.50 -16.62
C LEU A 321 -18.10 -0.37 -18.14
N GLN A 322 -17.21 -0.96 -18.95
CA GLN A 322 -17.38 -1.03 -20.42
C GLN A 322 -18.61 -1.84 -20.81
N GLU A 323 -18.83 -2.97 -20.13
CA GLU A 323 -20.03 -3.78 -20.31
C GLU A 323 -21.30 -3.01 -19.95
N ILE A 324 -21.30 -2.24 -18.86
CA ILE A 324 -22.42 -1.35 -18.50
C ILE A 324 -22.67 -0.33 -19.61
N ASN A 325 -21.63 0.35 -20.09
CA ASN A 325 -21.75 1.31 -21.20
C ASN A 325 -22.23 0.67 -22.51
N HIS A 326 -22.00 -0.62 -22.73
CA HIS A 326 -22.41 -1.29 -23.96
C HIS A 326 -23.83 -1.88 -23.88
N ASN A 327 -24.15 -2.51 -22.75
CA ASN A 327 -25.36 -3.32 -22.60
C ASN A 327 -26.47 -2.62 -21.81
N TYR A 328 -26.15 -1.57 -21.05
CA TYR A 328 -27.07 -0.90 -20.13
C TYR A 328 -26.95 0.63 -20.18
N ALA A 329 -26.53 1.19 -21.33
CA ALA A 329 -26.36 2.63 -21.51
C ALA A 329 -27.66 3.42 -21.25
N ASP A 330 -28.80 2.83 -21.61
CA ASP A 330 -30.14 3.35 -21.38
C ASP A 330 -30.45 3.54 -19.89
N LYS A 331 -29.87 2.70 -19.02
CA LYS A 331 -30.04 2.80 -17.57
C LYS A 331 -29.18 3.89 -16.92
N LEU A 332 -28.18 4.43 -17.62
CA LEU A 332 -27.28 5.46 -17.08
C LEU A 332 -27.93 6.86 -17.01
N THR A 333 -29.10 7.05 -17.63
CA THR A 333 -29.89 8.27 -17.41
C THR A 333 -30.54 8.32 -16.03
N ASP A 334 -30.67 7.16 -15.36
CA ASP A 334 -31.17 7.09 -13.99
C ASP A 334 -30.06 7.50 -13.00
N ILE A 335 -30.37 8.55 -12.24
CA ILE A 335 -29.49 9.12 -11.23
C ILE A 335 -29.19 8.12 -10.11
N ASP A 336 -30.15 7.32 -9.68
CA ASP A 336 -29.99 6.39 -8.56
C ASP A 336 -29.12 5.19 -8.95
N ILE A 337 -29.26 4.71 -10.19
CA ILE A 337 -28.38 3.68 -10.76
C ILE A 337 -26.95 4.23 -10.86
N THR A 338 -26.79 5.43 -11.40
CA THR A 338 -25.47 6.03 -11.60
C THR A 338 -24.77 6.34 -10.28
N ARG A 339 -25.49 6.87 -9.30
CA ARG A 339 -25.01 7.05 -7.93
C ARG A 339 -24.57 5.73 -7.30
N SER A 340 -25.38 4.68 -7.44
CA SER A 340 -25.06 3.36 -6.92
C SER A 340 -23.82 2.77 -7.58
N LEU A 341 -23.65 2.96 -8.90
CA LEU A 341 -22.44 2.59 -9.64
C LEU A 341 -21.21 3.36 -9.12
N ILE A 342 -21.36 4.65 -8.84
CA ILE A 342 -20.27 5.49 -8.34
C ILE A 342 -19.80 5.00 -6.96
N ILE A 343 -20.72 4.89 -6.00
CA ILE A 343 -20.42 4.46 -4.64
C ILE A 343 -19.78 3.07 -4.65
N THR A 344 -20.37 2.13 -5.40
CA THR A 344 -19.87 0.76 -5.44
C THR A 344 -18.52 0.63 -6.13
N THR A 345 -18.28 1.39 -7.19
CA THR A 345 -17.00 1.39 -7.89
C THR A 345 -15.88 2.00 -7.05
N VAL A 346 -16.12 3.19 -6.47
CA VAL A 346 -15.13 3.87 -5.61
C VAL A 346 -14.80 3.01 -4.40
N TYR A 347 -15.82 2.51 -3.69
CA TYR A 347 -15.61 1.69 -2.50
C TYR A 347 -14.92 0.36 -2.82
N SER A 348 -15.33 -0.33 -3.89
CA SER A 348 -14.68 -1.58 -4.36
C SER A 348 -13.21 -1.35 -4.71
N ARG A 349 -12.89 -0.26 -5.43
CA ARG A 349 -11.49 0.06 -5.77
C ARG A 349 -10.68 0.44 -4.56
N LEU A 350 -11.22 1.24 -3.66
CA LEU A 350 -10.58 1.58 -2.40
C LEU A 350 -10.30 0.33 -1.56
N GLN A 351 -11.21 -0.65 -1.51
CA GLN A 351 -11.00 -1.94 -0.84
C GLN A 351 -9.93 -2.80 -1.51
N ARG A 352 -9.89 -2.85 -2.84
CA ARG A 352 -8.96 -3.71 -3.61
C ARG A 352 -7.56 -3.12 -3.75
N ALA A 353 -7.44 -1.79 -3.79
CA ALA A 353 -6.18 -1.09 -4.00
C ALA A 353 -5.17 -1.44 -2.90
N GLY A 354 -3.95 -1.75 -3.33
CA GLY A 354 -2.83 -1.96 -2.42
C GLY A 354 -2.12 -0.67 -2.04
N LYS A 355 -2.41 0.43 -2.75
CA LYS A 355 -1.88 1.75 -2.43
C LYS A 355 -3.00 2.78 -2.62
N VAL A 356 -3.12 3.73 -1.68
CA VAL A 356 -4.14 4.77 -1.73
C VAL A 356 -3.47 6.13 -1.54
N ILE A 357 -3.82 7.10 -2.39
CA ILE A 357 -3.36 8.49 -2.28
C ILE A 357 -4.53 9.37 -1.90
N PHE A 358 -4.44 10.02 -0.75
CA PHE A 358 -5.38 11.01 -0.27
C PHE A 358 -4.97 12.40 -0.74
N LEU A 359 -5.81 13.07 -1.52
CA LEU A 359 -5.53 14.41 -2.04
C LEU A 359 -6.04 15.51 -1.10
N ILE A 360 -5.13 16.37 -0.67
CA ILE A 360 -5.43 17.55 0.15
C ILE A 360 -5.39 18.78 -0.75
N ASP A 361 -6.46 19.57 -0.74
CA ASP A 361 -6.52 20.81 -1.51
C ASP A 361 -5.65 21.91 -0.87
N GLY A 362 -4.58 22.31 -1.56
CA GLY A 362 -3.68 23.37 -1.12
C GLY A 362 -4.35 24.73 -0.93
N GLU A 363 -5.41 25.05 -1.67
CA GLU A 363 -6.12 26.33 -1.50
C GLU A 363 -6.76 26.45 -0.11
N LYS A 364 -7.23 25.33 0.45
CA LYS A 364 -7.85 25.31 1.78
C LYS A 364 -6.83 25.53 2.89
N ILE A 365 -5.55 25.27 2.64
CA ILE A 365 -4.45 25.55 3.60
C ILE A 365 -4.27 27.06 3.76
N VAL A 366 -4.51 27.81 2.69
CA VAL A 366 -4.32 29.26 2.66
C VAL A 366 -5.52 30.01 3.25
N LYS A 367 -6.74 29.52 3.04
CA LYS A 367 -7.99 30.14 3.53
C LYS A 367 -8.15 29.89 5.04
N THR A 368 -7.63 30.80 5.86
CA THR A 368 -7.43 30.61 7.32
C THR A 368 -8.65 30.07 8.09
N ARG A 369 -9.84 30.70 8.02
CA ARG A 369 -10.98 30.27 8.85
C ARG A 369 -11.89 29.25 8.17
N GLU A 370 -12.31 29.51 6.94
CA GLU A 370 -13.19 28.61 6.18
C GLU A 370 -12.47 27.32 5.72
N GLY A 371 -11.22 27.46 5.27
CA GLY A 371 -10.39 26.35 4.82
C GLY A 371 -10.06 25.38 5.95
N THR A 372 -9.71 25.88 7.14
CA THR A 372 -9.47 25.03 8.32
C THR A 372 -10.70 24.19 8.69
N GLY A 373 -11.91 24.77 8.61
CA GLY A 373 -13.16 24.05 8.85
C GLY A 373 -13.42 22.94 7.82
N LYS A 374 -13.19 23.24 6.53
CA LYS A 374 -13.33 22.24 5.44
C LYS A 374 -12.30 21.11 5.58
N LEU A 375 -11.02 21.44 5.81
CA LEU A 375 -9.95 20.45 6.03
C LEU A 375 -10.24 19.56 7.25
N THR A 376 -10.76 20.12 8.33
CA THR A 376 -11.14 19.37 9.53
C THR A 376 -12.18 18.29 9.20
N ARG A 377 -13.18 18.60 8.39
CA ARG A 377 -14.20 17.63 7.95
C ARG A 377 -13.59 16.56 7.04
N GLU A 378 -12.79 16.97 6.07
CA GLU A 378 -12.13 16.06 5.12
C GLU A 378 -11.22 15.06 5.82
N PHE A 379 -10.42 15.51 6.79
CA PHE A 379 -9.57 14.65 7.60
C PHE A 379 -10.39 13.71 8.50
N GLY A 380 -11.54 14.15 9.01
CA GLY A 380 -12.46 13.30 9.75
C GLY A 380 -12.95 12.12 8.90
N GLU A 381 -13.32 12.39 7.65
CA GLU A 381 -13.73 11.34 6.72
C GLU A 381 -12.57 10.44 6.29
N TYR A 382 -11.34 10.96 6.11
CA TYR A 382 -10.17 10.10 5.90
C TYR A 382 -9.93 9.15 7.08
N VAL A 383 -10.06 9.64 8.30
CA VAL A 383 -9.95 8.83 9.51
C VAL A 383 -11.00 7.71 9.50
N LYS A 384 -12.27 8.05 9.26
CA LYS A 384 -13.36 7.07 9.17
C LYS A 384 -13.12 6.03 8.07
N THR A 385 -12.75 6.49 6.88
CA THR A 385 -12.40 5.64 5.73
C THR A 385 -11.27 4.68 6.07
N LEU A 386 -10.21 5.14 6.74
CA LEU A 386 -9.10 4.29 7.16
C LEU A 386 -9.51 3.24 8.20
N ILE A 387 -10.37 3.61 9.15
CA ILE A 387 -10.91 2.69 10.15
C ILE A 387 -11.74 1.60 9.48
N ASP A 388 -12.61 1.98 8.54
CA ASP A 388 -13.46 1.04 7.80
C ASP A 388 -12.63 0.10 6.91
N LEU A 389 -11.54 0.59 6.30
CA LEU A 389 -10.69 -0.21 5.42
C LEU A 389 -9.73 -1.15 6.14
N GLU A 390 -9.18 -0.75 7.28
CA GLU A 390 -8.20 -1.55 8.02
C GLU A 390 -8.86 -2.52 9.04
N GLY A 391 -10.16 -2.37 9.28
CA GLY A 391 -10.92 -3.23 10.20
C GLY A 391 -10.53 -3.06 11.67
N GLY A 392 -11.37 -3.57 12.57
CA GLY A 392 -11.14 -3.49 14.02
C GLY A 392 -9.82 -4.11 14.47
N ARG A 393 -9.36 -3.73 15.69
CA ARG A 393 -8.03 -4.01 16.29
C ARG A 393 -7.44 -5.42 16.08
N MET A 394 -8.25 -6.46 15.89
CA MET A 394 -7.81 -7.84 15.63
C MET A 394 -7.15 -8.02 14.24
N PHE A 395 -7.53 -7.25 13.22
CA PHE A 395 -6.88 -7.29 11.89
C PHE A 395 -5.53 -6.56 11.85
N ARG A 396 -5.21 -5.74 12.88
CA ARG A 396 -3.91 -5.06 13.01
C ARG A 396 -2.74 -6.02 13.32
N LEU A 397 -3.01 -7.18 13.90
CA LEU A 397 -2.01 -8.24 14.11
C LEU A 397 -1.51 -8.84 12.78
N PHE A 398 -2.25 -8.64 11.69
CA PHE A 398 -1.90 -9.02 10.31
C PHE A 398 -1.51 -7.80 9.45
N GLY A 399 -1.19 -6.67 10.09
CA GLY A 399 -1.22 -5.33 9.53
C GLY A 399 -0.55 -5.10 8.17
N GLY A 400 -1.22 -4.26 7.36
CA GLY A 400 -0.60 -3.45 6.31
C GLY A 400 -0.50 -4.06 4.91
N ASN A 401 -1.57 -4.65 4.37
CA ASN A 401 -1.63 -4.97 2.93
C ASN A 401 -1.63 -3.71 2.04
N LYS A 402 -1.80 -2.53 2.64
CA LYS A 402 -1.96 -1.25 1.95
C LYS A 402 -0.93 -0.21 2.37
N LYS A 403 -0.48 0.60 1.41
CA LYS A 403 0.24 1.85 1.66
C LYS A 403 -0.65 3.04 1.44
N TYR A 404 -0.34 4.12 2.14
CA TYR A 404 -1.06 5.35 2.01
C TYR A 404 -0.11 6.51 1.70
N ALA A 405 -0.60 7.49 0.94
CA ALA A 405 0.08 8.76 0.78
C ALA A 405 -0.90 9.90 1.06
N LEU A 406 -0.45 10.95 1.73
CA LEU A 406 -1.11 12.25 1.74
C LEU A 406 -0.42 13.14 0.73
N THR A 407 -1.18 13.62 -0.24
CA THR A 407 -0.65 14.46 -1.33
C THR A 407 -1.34 15.82 -1.32
N VAL A 408 -0.59 16.86 -1.03
CA VAL A 408 -1.08 18.24 -1.15
C VAL A 408 -1.00 18.68 -2.61
N THR A 409 -2.13 19.00 -3.22
CA THR A 409 -2.22 19.55 -4.57
C THR A 409 -2.18 21.08 -4.54
N LYS A 410 -2.08 21.71 -5.72
CA LYS A 410 -2.06 23.18 -5.87
C LYS A 410 -0.97 23.86 -5.00
N THR A 411 0.20 23.20 -4.88
CA THR A 411 1.30 23.70 -4.04
C THR A 411 1.81 25.06 -4.53
N ASP A 412 1.70 25.34 -5.82
CA ASP A 412 1.96 26.67 -6.40
C ASP A 412 1.12 27.76 -5.71
N ILE A 413 -0.18 27.53 -5.47
CA ILE A 413 -1.03 28.49 -4.76
C ILE A 413 -0.58 28.66 -3.31
N VAL A 414 -0.26 27.56 -2.62
CA VAL A 414 0.28 27.60 -1.24
C VAL A 414 1.55 28.45 -1.20
N THR A 415 2.45 28.27 -2.16
CA THR A 415 3.71 29.03 -2.22
C THR A 415 3.50 30.50 -2.52
N ARG A 416 2.44 30.86 -3.25
CA ARG A 416 2.12 32.25 -3.59
C ARG A 416 1.48 32.99 -2.42
N MET A 417 0.54 32.35 -1.75
CA MET A 417 -0.35 33.01 -0.80
C MET A 417 0.05 32.83 0.66
N HIS A 418 0.85 31.82 1.01
CA HIS A 418 1.31 31.63 2.39
C HIS A 418 2.64 32.37 2.63
N PRO A 419 2.68 33.42 3.48
CA PRO A 419 3.86 34.30 3.61
C PRO A 419 5.14 33.55 3.95
N GLU A 420 5.10 32.66 4.96
CA GLU A 420 6.28 31.90 5.41
C GLU A 420 6.86 30.97 4.33
N ILE A 421 6.00 30.44 3.44
CA ILE A 421 6.42 29.55 2.36
C ILE A 421 7.01 30.36 1.21
N ARG A 422 6.36 31.49 0.88
CA ARG A 422 6.81 32.42 -0.15
C ARG A 422 8.21 32.97 0.16
N ASP A 423 8.42 33.40 1.41
CA ASP A 423 9.68 33.98 1.85
C ASP A 423 10.80 32.93 1.85
N PHE A 424 10.46 31.67 2.18
CA PHE A 424 11.39 30.55 2.04
C PHE A 424 11.83 30.35 0.57
N ILE A 425 10.91 30.31 -0.39
CA ILE A 425 11.27 30.14 -1.81
C ILE A 425 12.14 31.29 -2.31
N ARG A 426 11.78 32.54 -1.97
CA ARG A 426 12.57 33.73 -2.33
C ARG A 426 13.98 33.70 -1.74
N SER A 427 14.14 33.21 -0.50
CA SER A 427 15.45 33.09 0.14
C SER A 427 16.40 32.13 -0.58
N LYS A 428 15.87 31.24 -1.42
CA LYS A 428 16.63 30.29 -2.25
C LYS A 428 16.91 30.82 -3.66
N GLY A 429 16.55 32.06 -3.95
CA GLY A 429 16.72 32.68 -5.27
C GLY A 429 15.72 32.18 -6.32
N ALA A 430 14.68 31.45 -5.90
CA ALA A 430 13.63 30.99 -6.79
C ALA A 430 12.45 31.96 -6.79
N THR A 431 11.88 32.18 -7.97
CA THR A 431 10.64 32.94 -8.20
C THR A 431 9.45 32.03 -8.49
N LYS A 432 9.71 30.82 -9.01
CA LYS A 432 8.72 29.83 -9.39
C LYS A 432 9.01 28.49 -8.73
N LEU A 433 7.96 27.69 -8.53
CA LEU A 433 8.12 26.34 -7.97
C LEU A 433 8.90 25.43 -8.94
N SER A 434 8.79 25.66 -10.25
CA SER A 434 9.53 24.92 -11.29
C SER A 434 11.05 25.09 -11.21
N GLU A 435 11.56 26.15 -10.56
CA GLU A 435 12.99 26.40 -10.40
C GLU A 435 13.59 25.57 -9.24
N ILE A 436 12.75 25.07 -8.34
CA ILE A 436 13.17 24.14 -7.28
C ILE A 436 13.21 22.74 -7.88
N GLN A 437 14.41 22.14 -7.94
CA GLN A 437 14.55 20.77 -8.43
C GLN A 437 13.74 19.77 -7.58
N ASP A 438 13.02 18.86 -8.25
CA ASP A 438 12.14 17.85 -7.64
C ASP A 438 12.80 17.02 -6.52
N ARG A 439 14.10 16.72 -6.64
CA ARG A 439 14.86 15.85 -5.71
C ARG A 439 15.84 16.63 -4.82
N SER A 440 15.65 17.94 -4.68
CA SER A 440 16.50 18.78 -3.85
C SER A 440 16.10 18.69 -2.37
N ARG A 441 17.05 19.01 -1.47
CA ARG A 441 16.76 19.20 -0.04
C ARG A 441 15.76 20.35 0.19
N ASP A 442 15.76 21.35 -0.70
CA ASP A 442 14.83 22.49 -0.60
C ASP A 442 13.38 22.06 -0.84
N ALA A 443 13.14 21.10 -1.75
CA ALA A 443 11.81 20.50 -1.93
C ALA A 443 11.34 19.72 -0.69
N GLU A 444 12.25 19.02 0.00
CA GLU A 444 11.93 18.31 1.25
C GLU A 444 11.62 19.27 2.39
N GLN A 445 12.38 20.37 2.53
CA GLN A 445 12.12 21.43 3.50
C GLN A 445 10.79 22.15 3.25
N LEU A 446 10.43 22.35 1.98
CA LEU A 446 9.13 22.89 1.61
C LEU A 446 7.99 21.98 2.09
N GLU A 447 8.10 20.67 1.87
CA GLU A 447 7.12 19.70 2.37
C GLU A 447 7.02 19.71 3.90
N GLU A 448 8.15 19.76 4.60
CA GLU A 448 8.17 19.80 6.06
C GLU A 448 7.47 21.04 6.62
N LYS A 449 7.65 22.21 5.96
CA LYS A 449 6.93 23.43 6.32
C LYS A 449 5.42 23.29 6.09
N ILE A 450 5.00 22.75 4.94
CA ILE A 450 3.57 22.51 4.65
C ILE A 450 2.97 21.52 5.67
N PHE A 451 3.69 20.46 5.98
CA PHE A 451 3.28 19.48 6.98
C PHE A 451 3.11 20.12 8.36
N THR A 452 4.04 21.00 8.76
CA THR A 452 3.98 21.73 10.05
C THR A 452 2.76 22.65 10.13
N ILE A 453 2.34 23.26 9.02
CA ILE A 453 1.11 24.06 8.96
C ILE A 453 -0.11 23.17 9.21
N LEU A 454 -0.20 22.03 8.53
CA LEU A 454 -1.30 21.07 8.70
C LEU A 454 -1.32 20.47 10.11
N ASP A 455 -0.16 20.24 10.73
CA ASP A 455 -0.04 19.72 12.09
C ASP A 455 -0.68 20.64 13.15
N ARG A 456 -0.92 21.92 12.84
CA ARG A 456 -1.67 22.81 13.75
C ARG A 456 -3.16 22.48 13.84
N ILE A 457 -3.71 21.72 12.89
CA ILE A 457 -5.12 21.32 12.85
C ILE A 457 -5.34 20.09 13.74
N LEU A 458 -6.22 20.19 14.74
CA LEU A 458 -6.45 19.12 15.73
C LEU A 458 -6.79 17.76 15.10
N VAL A 459 -7.68 17.75 14.09
CA VAL A 459 -8.08 16.50 13.42
C VAL A 459 -6.95 15.94 12.55
N PHE A 460 -6.07 16.79 12.01
CA PHE A 460 -4.87 16.31 11.32
C PHE A 460 -3.91 15.62 12.28
N LYS A 461 -3.74 16.11 13.52
CA LYS A 461 -2.97 15.39 14.55
C LYS A 461 -3.53 14.01 14.85
N ASN A 462 -4.85 13.88 14.91
CA ASN A 462 -5.51 12.58 15.08
C ASN A 462 -5.26 11.66 13.88
N LEU A 463 -5.32 12.20 12.66
CA LEU A 463 -4.93 11.48 11.46
C LEU A 463 -3.46 11.05 11.55
N VAL A 464 -2.53 11.93 11.94
CA VAL A 464 -1.10 11.61 12.16
C VAL A 464 -0.91 10.49 13.17
N ASN A 465 -1.67 10.48 14.27
CA ASN A 465 -1.62 9.39 15.24
C ASN A 465 -2.06 8.04 14.63
N ILE A 466 -3.06 8.03 13.77
CA ILE A 466 -3.46 6.83 13.03
C ILE A 466 -2.42 6.48 11.96
N MET A 467 -1.86 7.48 11.28
CA MET A 467 -0.79 7.30 10.29
C MET A 467 0.47 6.70 10.93
N ASN A 468 0.75 6.97 12.19
CA ASN A 468 1.88 6.36 12.90
C ASN A 468 1.75 4.83 13.02
N ASP A 469 0.52 4.30 13.08
CA ASP A 469 0.27 2.86 13.11
C ASP A 469 0.27 2.23 11.69
N LEU A 470 0.33 3.06 10.64
CA LEU A 470 0.23 2.68 9.23
C LEU A 470 1.47 3.14 8.43
N SER A 471 1.59 2.74 7.16
CA SER A 471 2.72 3.17 6.31
C SER A 471 2.31 4.36 5.44
N PHE A 472 2.59 5.58 5.91
CA PHE A 472 2.23 6.83 5.22
C PHE A 472 3.43 7.58 4.62
N THR A 473 3.23 8.14 3.44
CA THR A 473 4.14 9.10 2.81
C THR A 473 3.44 10.44 2.62
N PHE A 474 4.09 11.54 2.96
CA PHE A 474 3.60 12.88 2.67
C PHE A 474 4.33 13.43 1.44
N VAL A 475 3.59 13.98 0.48
CA VAL A 475 4.14 14.59 -0.73
C VAL A 475 3.38 15.89 -1.04
N ALA A 476 4.08 16.94 -1.49
CA ALA A 476 3.46 18.12 -2.06
C ALA A 476 3.71 18.16 -3.57
N VAL A 477 2.68 18.48 -4.36
CA VAL A 477 2.75 18.54 -5.83
C VAL A 477 2.08 19.77 -6.38
N SER A 478 2.51 20.16 -7.59
CA SER A 478 1.81 21.16 -8.40
C SER A 478 1.77 20.70 -9.85
N VAL A 479 0.64 20.97 -10.51
CA VAL A 479 0.43 20.71 -11.93
C VAL A 479 0.90 21.89 -12.79
N ASP A 480 0.90 23.10 -12.24
CA ASP A 480 1.40 24.32 -12.90
C ASP A 480 2.43 25.02 -12.00
N ALA A 481 3.64 24.45 -11.99
CA ALA A 481 4.75 24.96 -11.17
C ALA A 481 5.37 26.25 -11.70
N THR A 482 4.92 26.73 -12.87
CA THR A 482 5.47 27.91 -13.55
C THR A 482 4.74 29.20 -13.23
N THR A 483 3.62 29.10 -12.50
CA THR A 483 2.79 30.23 -12.12
C THR A 483 3.57 31.24 -11.28
N GLU A 484 3.61 32.50 -11.72
CA GLU A 484 4.30 33.57 -11.01
C GLU A 484 3.55 33.99 -9.74
N PRO A 485 4.25 34.33 -8.65
CA PRO A 485 3.64 35.00 -7.52
C PRO A 485 3.10 36.35 -7.98
N LEU A 486 1.78 36.55 -7.84
CA LEU A 486 1.11 37.80 -8.21
C LEU A 486 1.88 38.99 -7.63
N SER A 487 2.30 39.89 -8.51
CA SER A 487 2.67 41.25 -8.15
C SER A 487 1.38 42.00 -7.81
N GLY A 488 1.07 42.05 -6.51
CA GLY A 488 0.12 42.98 -5.88
C GLY A 488 -1.14 43.31 -6.66
N GLU A 489 -2.20 42.51 -6.52
CA GLU A 489 -3.58 42.98 -6.58
C GLU A 489 -4.43 41.98 -5.79
N GLU A 490 -4.84 42.39 -4.58
CA GLU A 490 -5.94 41.78 -3.84
C GLU A 490 -7.21 41.98 -4.69
N GLY A 491 -7.94 40.93 -5.05
CA GLY A 491 -9.23 41.18 -5.69
C GLY A 491 -10.03 40.00 -6.20
N ASN A 492 -9.45 39.03 -6.91
CA ASN A 492 -10.27 37.98 -7.54
C ASN A 492 -10.03 36.60 -6.93
N GLU A 493 -10.98 36.19 -6.08
CA GLU A 493 -11.10 34.87 -5.44
C GLU A 493 -11.62 33.78 -6.41
N ASP A 494 -11.36 33.91 -7.71
CA ASP A 494 -11.74 32.86 -8.66
C ASP A 494 -10.72 31.72 -8.64
N GLU A 495 -11.22 30.49 -8.64
CA GLU A 495 -10.44 29.26 -8.63
C GLU A 495 -9.40 29.29 -9.79
N VAL A 496 -8.12 29.40 -9.44
CA VAL A 496 -7.04 29.57 -10.42
C VAL A 496 -6.79 28.22 -11.10
N SER A 497 -7.42 28.02 -12.25
CA SER A 497 -7.19 26.83 -13.08
C SER A 497 -5.81 26.91 -13.75
N PRO A 498 -5.04 25.80 -13.77
CA PRO A 498 -3.72 25.77 -14.39
C PRO A 498 -3.84 26.02 -15.90
N ARG A 499 -2.96 26.86 -16.43
CA ARG A 499 -2.98 27.25 -17.86
C ARG A 499 -2.03 26.41 -18.71
N GLN A 500 -1.18 25.61 -18.09
CA GLN A 500 -0.29 24.65 -18.73
C GLN A 500 0.08 23.50 -17.78
N LEU A 501 0.44 22.35 -18.34
CA LEU A 501 0.98 21.21 -17.57
C LEU A 501 2.50 21.37 -17.36
N ALA A 502 2.87 21.89 -16.20
CA ALA A 502 4.25 21.93 -15.70
C ALA A 502 4.36 21.15 -14.37
N PRO A 503 4.30 19.80 -14.41
CA PRO A 503 4.22 18.97 -13.21
C PRO A 503 5.52 19.03 -12.40
N TRP A 504 5.39 19.34 -11.10
CA TRP A 504 6.47 19.35 -10.10
C TRP A 504 6.24 18.26 -9.05
N ARG A 505 7.31 17.57 -8.63
CA ARG A 505 7.31 16.44 -7.67
C ARG A 505 6.50 15.20 -8.05
N PHE A 506 5.90 15.13 -9.23
CA PHE A 506 5.21 13.92 -9.73
C PHE A 506 6.15 12.70 -9.82
N GLY A 507 7.46 12.89 -9.89
CA GLY A 507 8.44 11.80 -9.77
C GLY A 507 8.39 11.08 -8.42
N GLU A 508 8.10 11.77 -7.32
CA GLU A 508 7.96 11.16 -5.99
C GLU A 508 6.62 10.43 -5.84
N ILE A 509 5.55 10.98 -6.42
CA ILE A 509 4.28 10.25 -6.56
C ILE A 509 4.53 8.97 -7.35
N PHE A 510 5.22 9.05 -8.49
CA PHE A 510 5.48 7.88 -9.31
C PHE A 510 6.32 6.81 -8.56
N LYS A 511 7.30 7.24 -7.75
CA LYS A 511 8.03 6.34 -6.83
C LYS A 511 7.14 5.70 -5.77
N PHE A 512 6.14 6.40 -5.23
CA PHE A 512 5.18 5.78 -4.32
C PHE A 512 4.44 4.61 -4.98
N GLY A 513 4.18 4.69 -6.28
CA GLY A 513 3.63 3.59 -7.06
C GLY A 513 4.55 2.37 -7.21
N PHE A 514 5.85 2.52 -6.94
CA PHE A 514 6.87 1.47 -7.14
C PHE A 514 7.23 0.63 -5.92
#